data_AF-M9MEG6-F1
#
_entry.id   AF-M9MEG6-F1
#
_cell.length_a   1.000
_cell.length_b   1.000
_cell.length_c   1.000
_cell.angle_alpha   90.00
_cell.angle_beta   90.00
_cell.angle_gamma   90.00
#
_symmetry.space_group_name_H-M   'P 1'
#
loop_
_entity.id
_entity.type
_entity.pdbx_description
1 polymer ?
#
loop_
_entity_poly.entity_id
_entity_poly.type
_entity_poly.pdbx_seq_one_letter_code
_entity_poly.pdbx_strand_id
1 'polypeptide(L)'
;MPPSTASLDPLPDHWYYFFGVLEPLSVLAGSYYALVLPERYHHELIPPAFLSSSKLQSGLQNAGVLSDPARMALGQLGSCYFLIMLNSALMFYALRKWLRGTNDVALERILRYLFFVLGAADWTHVGLTIWLLPNGPPTRTGLVGVHKATAVDKFRLLANPASWNSLLFGNIMITFILFCFRVLWWTGVARGSAIRAVTTPRAKKA
;
A
#
# COMPACT_ATOMS: atom_id res chain seq x y z
N MET A 1 -14.85 38.58 8.05
CA MET A 1 -15.07 37.23 7.47
C MET A 1 -15.92 36.43 8.43
N PRO A 2 -17.10 35.92 8.03
CA PRO A 2 -17.86 35.02 8.88
C PRO A 2 -17.03 33.76 9.16
N PRO A 3 -17.09 33.19 10.38
CA PRO A 3 -16.39 31.96 10.70
C PRO A 3 -16.92 30.85 9.79
N SER A 4 -16.02 30.22 9.03
CA SER A 4 -16.31 29.03 8.23
C SER A 4 -17.00 28.00 9.14
N THR A 5 -18.30 27.77 8.92
CA THR A 5 -19.03 26.68 9.57
C THR A 5 -18.24 25.41 9.34
N ALA A 6 -17.68 24.82 10.40
CA ALA A 6 -16.92 23.59 10.29
C ALA A 6 -17.81 22.53 9.63
N SER A 7 -17.53 22.25 8.36
CA SER A 7 -18.26 21.24 7.59
C SER A 7 -18.19 19.93 8.36
N LEU A 8 -19.34 19.37 8.75
CA LEU A 8 -19.44 18.08 9.44
C LEU A 8 -19.28 16.90 8.47
N ASP A 9 -18.52 17.09 7.39
CA ASP A 9 -18.36 16.12 6.33
C ASP A 9 -17.21 15.14 6.65
N PRO A 10 -17.50 13.85 6.89
CA PRO A 10 -16.48 12.83 7.14
C PRO A 10 -15.69 12.45 5.89
N LEU A 11 -16.23 12.68 4.69
CA LEU A 11 -15.59 12.36 3.40
C LEU A 11 -15.69 13.53 2.40
N PRO A 12 -14.95 14.62 2.67
CA PRO A 12 -14.79 15.72 1.72
C PRO A 12 -14.20 15.27 0.38
N ASP A 13 -14.32 16.14 -0.62
CA ASP A 13 -14.00 15.82 -2.02
C ASP A 13 -12.55 15.39 -2.23
N HIS A 14 -11.57 16.05 -1.60
CA HIS A 14 -10.16 15.66 -1.72
C HIS A 14 -9.90 14.25 -1.15
N TRP A 15 -10.52 13.91 -0.02
CA TRP A 15 -10.41 12.58 0.56
C TRP A 15 -11.10 11.51 -0.29
N TYR A 16 -12.23 11.85 -0.92
CA TYR A 16 -12.91 10.97 -1.86
C TYR A 16 -12.08 10.73 -3.13
N TYR A 17 -11.50 11.75 -3.74
CA TYR A 17 -10.66 11.56 -4.92
C TYR A 17 -9.42 10.73 -4.61
N PHE A 18 -8.83 10.92 -3.43
CA PHE A 18 -7.68 10.13 -3.00
C PHE A 18 -8.06 8.65 -2.79
N PHE A 19 -8.99 8.36 -1.87
CA PHE A 19 -9.32 6.99 -1.48
C PHE A 19 -10.26 6.26 -2.45
N GLY A 20 -11.13 6.99 -3.13
CA GLY A 20 -12.13 6.43 -4.05
C GLY A 20 -11.69 6.37 -5.51
N VAL A 21 -10.60 7.06 -5.89
CA VAL A 21 -10.12 7.08 -7.28
C VAL A 21 -8.63 6.78 -7.37
N LEU A 22 -7.78 7.60 -6.75
CA LEU A 22 -6.33 7.49 -6.89
C LEU A 22 -5.79 6.16 -6.32
N GLU A 23 -6.23 5.79 -5.12
CA GLU A 23 -5.84 4.51 -4.51
C GLU A 23 -6.31 3.31 -5.36
N PRO A 24 -7.60 3.17 -5.74
CA PRO A 24 -8.04 2.11 -6.64
C PRO A 24 -7.27 2.04 -7.96
N LEU A 25 -6.95 3.19 -8.58
CA LEU A 25 -6.15 3.22 -9.80
C LEU A 25 -4.73 2.68 -9.58
N SER A 26 -4.11 2.96 -8.43
CA SER A 26 -2.80 2.39 -8.10
C SER A 26 -2.87 0.87 -7.93
N VAL A 27 -3.93 0.34 -7.32
CA VAL A 27 -4.16 -1.10 -7.18
C VAL A 27 -4.46 -1.74 -8.55
N LEU A 28 -5.20 -1.06 -9.42
CA LEU A 28 -5.43 -1.48 -10.80
C LEU A 28 -4.12 -1.63 -11.57
N ALA A 29 -3.19 -0.68 -11.42
CA ALA A 29 -1.89 -0.76 -12.07
C ALA A 29 -1.11 -2.00 -11.60
N GLY A 30 -1.13 -2.31 -10.30
CA GLY A 30 -0.53 -3.54 -9.77
C GLY A 30 -1.20 -4.81 -10.29
N SER A 31 -2.53 -4.82 -10.36
CA SER A 31 -3.30 -5.94 -10.92
C SER A 31 -2.98 -6.18 -12.40
N TYR A 32 -3.00 -5.11 -13.21
CA TYR A 32 -2.63 -5.17 -14.62
C TYR A 32 -1.21 -5.69 -14.80
N TYR A 33 -0.26 -5.19 -13.99
CA TYR A 33 1.13 -5.61 -14.09
C TYR A 33 1.31 -7.11 -13.79
N ALA A 34 0.62 -7.63 -12.77
CA ALA A 34 0.65 -9.04 -12.41
C ALA A 34 -0.05 -9.96 -13.43
N LEU A 35 -1.17 -9.50 -14.02
CA LEU A 35 -1.97 -10.30 -14.97
C LEU A 35 -1.39 -10.33 -16.39
N VAL A 36 -0.92 -9.19 -16.87
CA VAL A 36 -0.52 -9.02 -18.28
C VAL A 36 0.98 -9.24 -18.49
N LEU A 37 1.80 -8.94 -17.48
CA LEU A 37 3.26 -9.07 -17.55
C LEU A 37 3.82 -9.92 -16.39
N PRO A 38 3.34 -11.16 -16.20
CA PRO A 38 3.69 -11.97 -15.02
C PRO A 38 5.19 -12.28 -14.94
N GLU A 39 5.90 -12.45 -16.07
CA GLU A 39 7.34 -12.70 -16.07
C GLU A 39 8.13 -11.49 -15.55
N ARG A 40 7.75 -10.28 -15.98
CA ARG A 40 8.39 -9.03 -15.52
C ARG A 40 8.06 -8.77 -14.06
N TYR A 41 6.80 -8.95 -13.68
CA TYR A 41 6.35 -8.86 -12.30
C TYR A 41 7.17 -9.80 -11.41
N HIS A 42 7.34 -11.07 -11.83
CA HIS A 42 8.12 -12.06 -11.09
C HIS A 42 9.58 -11.65 -10.91
N HIS A 43 10.23 -11.21 -11.98
CA HIS A 43 11.63 -10.78 -11.96
C HIS A 43 11.84 -9.53 -11.10
N GLU A 44 10.86 -8.62 -11.07
CA GLU A 44 10.93 -7.41 -10.25
C GLU A 44 10.47 -7.59 -8.81
N LEU A 45 9.99 -8.77 -8.38
CA LEU A 45 9.67 -9.04 -6.97
C LEU A 45 10.87 -8.83 -6.04
N ILE A 46 12.08 -9.11 -6.52
CA ILE A 46 13.31 -8.93 -5.77
C ILE A 46 14.27 -8.05 -6.59
N PRO A 47 14.73 -6.90 -6.06
CA PRO A 47 15.67 -6.09 -6.80
C PRO A 47 17.02 -6.80 -6.99
N PRO A 48 17.68 -6.60 -8.14
CA PRO A 48 18.99 -7.19 -8.43
C PRO A 48 20.04 -6.96 -7.34
N ALA A 49 19.99 -5.80 -6.67
CA ALA A 49 20.91 -5.45 -5.59
C ALA A 49 20.85 -6.39 -4.37
N PHE A 50 19.74 -7.12 -4.19
CA PHE A 50 19.56 -8.07 -3.10
C PHE A 50 19.96 -9.51 -3.48
N LEU A 51 20.29 -9.75 -4.75
CA LEU A 51 20.65 -11.06 -5.28
C LEU A 51 22.18 -11.24 -5.35
N SER A 52 22.66 -12.47 -5.18
CA SER A 52 24.05 -12.81 -5.49
C SER A 52 24.27 -12.88 -6.99
N SER A 53 25.49 -12.61 -7.47
CA SER A 53 25.83 -12.67 -8.91
C SER A 53 25.49 -14.02 -9.54
N SER A 54 25.62 -15.12 -8.79
CA SER A 54 25.21 -16.45 -9.24
C SER A 54 23.71 -16.59 -9.46
N LYS A 55 22.88 -16.10 -8.52
CA LYS A 55 21.41 -16.11 -8.65
C LYS A 55 20.95 -15.16 -9.74
N LEU A 56 21.62 -14.02 -9.90
CA LEU A 56 21.34 -13.09 -10.99
C LEU A 56 21.61 -13.74 -12.34
N GLN A 57 22.73 -14.45 -12.48
CA GLN A 57 23.10 -15.13 -13.73
C GLN A 57 22.16 -16.30 -14.04
N SER A 58 21.78 -17.10 -13.05
CA SER A 58 20.74 -18.12 -13.22
C SER A 58 19.37 -17.51 -13.52
N GLY A 59 19.04 -16.36 -12.92
CA GLY A 59 17.81 -15.63 -13.19
C GLY A 59 17.73 -15.09 -14.61
N LEU A 60 18.84 -14.54 -15.13
CA LEU A 60 18.95 -14.09 -16.53
C LEU A 60 18.88 -15.24 -17.52
N GLN A 61 19.49 -16.39 -17.21
CA GLN A 61 19.40 -17.59 -18.07
C GLN A 61 17.99 -18.17 -18.14
N ASN A 62 17.19 -17.98 -17.07
CA ASN A 62 15.80 -18.42 -17.01
C ASN A 62 14.80 -17.27 -17.27
N ALA A 63 15.28 -16.09 -17.69
CA ALA A 63 14.44 -14.92 -17.90
C ALA A 63 13.47 -15.20 -19.06
N GLY A 64 12.19 -15.42 -18.73
CA GLY A 64 11.13 -15.75 -19.68
C GLY A 64 10.49 -17.12 -19.47
N VAL A 65 11.08 -18.00 -18.65
CA VAL A 65 10.50 -19.30 -18.30
C VAL A 65 9.95 -19.23 -16.88
N LEU A 66 8.73 -18.71 -16.75
CA LEU A 66 8.00 -18.79 -15.48
C LEU A 66 7.42 -20.19 -15.32
N SER A 67 7.64 -20.80 -14.15
CA SER A 67 7.05 -22.11 -13.84
C SER A 67 5.52 -22.00 -13.78
N ASP A 68 4.81 -23.06 -14.18
CA ASP A 68 3.34 -23.07 -14.18
C ASP A 68 2.72 -22.74 -12.80
N PRO A 69 3.26 -23.24 -11.67
CA PRO A 69 2.77 -22.83 -10.35
C PRO A 69 2.96 -21.33 -10.08
N ALA A 70 4.09 -20.74 -10.48
CA ALA A 70 4.35 -19.33 -10.29
C ALA A 70 3.43 -18.47 -11.18
N ARG A 71 3.19 -18.88 -12.43
CA ARG A 71 2.24 -18.20 -13.33
C ARG A 71 0.83 -18.22 -12.76
N MET A 72 0.38 -19.38 -12.26
CA MET A 72 -0.93 -19.51 -11.62
C MET A 72 -1.02 -18.65 -10.36
N ALA A 73 0.01 -18.64 -9.51
CA ALA A 73 0.03 -17.82 -8.30
C ALA A 73 -0.03 -16.32 -8.62
N LEU A 74 0.70 -15.84 -9.64
CA LEU A 74 0.64 -14.43 -10.06
C LEU A 74 -0.71 -14.07 -10.68
N GLY A 75 -1.33 -14.97 -11.44
CA GLY A 75 -2.69 -14.78 -11.95
C GLY A 75 -3.72 -14.62 -10.83
N GLN A 76 -3.64 -15.46 -9.80
CA GLN A 76 -4.50 -15.36 -8.62
C GLN A 76 -4.24 -14.08 -7.81
N LEU A 77 -2.97 -13.69 -7.65
CA LEU A 77 -2.59 -12.43 -7.02
C LEU A 77 -3.16 -11.22 -7.77
N GLY A 78 -3.03 -11.20 -9.10
CA GLY A 78 -3.56 -10.14 -9.95
C GLY A 78 -5.09 -10.04 -9.88
N SER A 79 -5.79 -11.17 -9.84
CA SER A 79 -7.25 -11.23 -9.63
C SER A 79 -7.65 -10.68 -8.25
N CYS A 80 -6.90 -11.03 -7.20
CA CYS A 80 -7.12 -10.49 -5.85
C CYS A 80 -6.98 -8.95 -5.82
N TYR A 81 -5.94 -8.41 -6.45
CA TYR A 81 -5.77 -6.96 -6.56
C TYR A 81 -6.90 -6.30 -7.34
N PHE A 82 -7.38 -6.92 -8.41
CA PHE A 82 -8.54 -6.42 -9.15
C PHE A 82 -9.80 -6.35 -8.28
N LEU A 83 -10.03 -7.38 -7.45
CA LEU A 83 -11.15 -7.40 -6.50
C LEU A 83 -11.02 -6.29 -5.46
N ILE A 84 -9.85 -6.09 -4.87
CA ILE A 84 -9.59 -5.01 -3.90
C ILE A 84 -9.83 -3.64 -4.52
N MET A 85 -9.39 -3.44 -5.77
CA MET A 85 -9.62 -2.21 -6.53
C MET A 85 -11.11 -1.94 -6.72
N LEU A 86 -11.86 -2.92 -7.24
CA LEU A 86 -13.30 -2.79 -7.45
C LEU A 86 -14.03 -2.51 -6.15
N ASN A 87 -13.72 -3.28 -5.10
CA ASN A 87 -14.33 -3.10 -3.80
C ASN A 87 -14.07 -1.68 -3.27
N SER A 88 -12.85 -1.18 -3.37
CA SER A 88 -12.51 0.18 -2.91
C SER A 88 -13.23 1.25 -3.74
N ALA A 89 -13.11 1.22 -5.07
CA ALA A 89 -13.74 2.20 -5.95
C ALA A 89 -15.27 2.26 -5.78
N LEU A 90 -15.92 1.09 -5.80
CA LEU A 90 -17.37 0.99 -5.70
C LEU A 90 -17.88 1.29 -4.29
N MET A 91 -17.17 0.86 -3.25
CA MET A 91 -17.61 1.12 -1.88
C MET A 91 -17.48 2.59 -1.51
N PHE A 92 -16.37 3.25 -1.82
CA PHE A 92 -16.25 4.69 -1.57
C PHE A 92 -17.29 5.48 -2.36
N TYR A 93 -17.59 5.10 -3.60
CA TYR A 93 -18.67 5.70 -4.38
C TYR A 93 -20.03 5.50 -3.72
N ALA A 94 -20.38 4.28 -3.33
CA ALA A 94 -21.67 3.97 -2.70
C ALA A 94 -21.83 4.69 -1.35
N LEU A 95 -20.83 4.66 -0.49
CA LEU A 95 -20.84 5.33 0.81
C LEU A 95 -21.05 6.84 0.64
N ARG A 96 -20.33 7.46 -0.30
CA ARG A 96 -20.46 8.89 -0.56
C ARG A 96 -21.83 9.24 -1.14
N LYS A 97 -22.34 8.45 -2.09
CA LYS A 97 -23.61 8.75 -2.77
C LYS A 97 -24.83 8.59 -1.86
N TRP A 98 -24.81 7.58 -0.97
CA TRP A 98 -25.99 7.20 -0.21
C TRP A 98 -25.98 7.64 1.26
N LEU A 99 -24.81 7.82 1.88
CA LEU A 99 -24.72 8.17 3.30
C LEU A 99 -24.34 9.62 3.57
N ARG A 100 -23.59 10.28 2.67
CA ARG A 100 -23.18 11.69 2.87
C ARG A 100 -24.42 12.58 2.95
N GLY A 101 -24.53 13.38 4.02
CA GLY A 101 -25.65 14.28 4.27
C GLY A 101 -26.90 13.61 4.85
N THR A 102 -27.09 12.29 4.66
CA THR A 102 -28.20 11.54 5.27
C THR A 102 -27.85 11.01 6.65
N ASN A 103 -26.67 10.40 6.79
CA ASN A 103 -26.20 9.81 8.04
C ASN A 103 -24.66 9.86 8.14
N ASP A 104 -24.14 11.05 8.38
CA ASP A 104 -22.69 11.30 8.46
C ASP A 104 -22.03 10.58 9.65
N VAL A 105 -22.78 10.27 10.71
CA VAL A 105 -22.28 9.48 11.84
C VAL A 105 -22.01 8.04 11.41
N ALA A 106 -22.94 7.42 10.68
CA ALA A 106 -22.75 6.06 10.15
C ALA A 106 -21.62 6.04 9.11
N LEU A 107 -21.58 7.04 8.21
CA LEU A 107 -20.50 7.20 7.23
C LEU A 107 -19.13 7.27 7.93
N GLU A 108 -18.98 8.11 8.95
CA GLU A 108 -17.72 8.24 9.68
C GLU A 108 -17.31 6.93 10.37
N ARG A 109 -18.25 6.18 10.95
CA ARG A 109 -17.96 4.88 11.60
C ARG A 109 -17.51 3.83 10.59
N ILE A 110 -18.21 3.71 9.47
CA ILE A 110 -17.86 2.75 8.41
C ILE A 110 -16.47 3.07 7.85
N LEU A 111 -16.20 4.35 7.56
CA LEU A 111 -14.89 4.79 7.08
C LEU A 111 -13.77 4.51 8.08
N ARG A 112 -14.01 4.71 9.39
CA ARG A 112 -13.03 4.37 10.44
C ARG A 112 -12.66 2.89 10.41
N TYR A 113 -13.65 1.99 10.28
CA TYR A 113 -13.40 0.55 10.20
C TYR A 113 -12.73 0.16 8.88
N LEU A 114 -13.16 0.74 7.76
CA LEU A 114 -12.57 0.49 6.44
C LEU A 114 -11.09 0.86 6.41
N PHE A 115 -10.73 2.07 6.86
CA PHE A 115 -9.34 2.48 6.93
C PHE A 115 -8.52 1.64 7.91
N PHE A 116 -9.15 1.02 8.92
CA PHE A 116 -8.44 0.18 9.88
C PHE A 116 -8.02 -1.14 9.23
N VAL A 117 -8.95 -1.76 8.51
CA VAL A 117 -8.66 -2.98 7.74
C VAL A 117 -7.61 -2.69 6.68
N LEU A 118 -7.73 -1.58 5.93
CA LEU A 118 -6.74 -1.21 4.92
C LEU A 118 -5.37 -0.90 5.55
N GLY A 119 -5.33 -0.16 6.66
CA GLY A 119 -4.09 0.13 7.38
C GLY A 119 -3.38 -1.11 7.91
N ALA A 120 -4.15 -2.11 8.39
CA ALA A 120 -3.59 -3.40 8.81
C ALA A 120 -3.01 -4.19 7.62
N ALA A 121 -3.68 -4.11 6.46
CA ALA A 121 -3.18 -4.71 5.22
C ALA A 121 -1.88 -4.04 4.74
N ASP A 122 -1.76 -2.70 4.82
CA ASP A 122 -0.54 -1.98 4.45
C ASP A 122 0.67 -2.48 5.27
N TRP A 123 0.54 -2.56 6.59
CA TRP A 123 1.61 -3.03 7.47
C TRP A 123 1.96 -4.49 7.25
N THR A 124 0.96 -5.32 6.98
CA THR A 124 1.19 -6.73 6.64
C THR A 124 1.99 -6.82 5.34
N HIS A 125 1.62 -6.04 4.32
CA HIS A 125 2.29 -6.05 3.02
C HIS A 125 3.73 -5.53 3.10
N VAL A 126 3.96 -4.39 3.76
CA VAL A 126 5.30 -3.83 3.99
C VAL A 126 6.15 -4.79 4.83
N GLY A 127 5.57 -5.32 5.91
CA GLY A 127 6.24 -6.26 6.82
C GLY A 127 6.67 -7.55 6.12
N LEU A 128 5.78 -8.16 5.33
CA LEU A 128 6.09 -9.36 4.55
C LEU A 128 7.10 -9.07 3.44
N THR A 129 6.99 -7.92 2.77
CA THR A 129 7.96 -7.49 1.75
C THR A 129 9.36 -7.39 2.37
N ILE A 130 9.48 -6.71 3.51
CA ILE A 130 10.76 -6.59 4.21
C ILE A 130 11.19 -7.97 4.68
N TRP A 131 10.34 -8.78 5.33
CA TRP A 131 10.74 -10.06 5.92
C TRP A 131 11.25 -11.06 4.87
N LEU A 132 10.54 -11.21 3.75
CA LEU A 132 10.86 -12.16 2.67
C LEU A 132 12.03 -11.71 1.78
N LEU A 133 12.41 -10.43 1.82
CA LEU A 133 13.53 -9.94 1.01
C LEU A 133 14.86 -10.59 1.46
N PRO A 134 15.72 -11.05 0.53
CA PRO A 134 17.01 -11.60 0.89
C PRO A 134 17.89 -10.61 1.67
N ASN A 135 18.82 -11.11 2.49
CA ASN A 135 19.71 -10.27 3.27
C ASN A 135 20.77 -9.51 2.44
N GLY A 136 20.84 -9.77 1.14
CA GLY A 136 21.83 -9.22 0.22
C GLY A 136 22.86 -10.24 -0.25
N PRO A 137 23.77 -9.84 -1.16
CA PRO A 137 24.84 -10.70 -1.64
C PRO A 137 25.89 -10.96 -0.56
N PRO A 138 26.52 -12.14 -0.53
CA PRO A 138 27.64 -12.40 0.38
C PRO A 138 28.81 -11.48 0.07
N THR A 139 29.39 -10.87 1.11
CA THR A 139 30.52 -9.95 0.99
C THR A 139 31.83 -10.73 1.04
N ARG A 140 32.71 -10.52 0.04
CA ARG A 140 34.08 -11.05 0.08
C ARG A 140 34.97 -10.09 0.86
N THR A 141 35.54 -10.56 1.97
CA THR A 141 36.58 -9.85 2.71
C THR A 141 37.91 -10.56 2.48
N GLY A 142 38.81 -9.88 1.74
CA GLY A 142 40.13 -10.41 1.37
C GLY A 142 40.11 -11.39 0.20
N LEU A 143 41.21 -12.14 0.04
CA LEU A 143 41.43 -13.07 -1.08
C LEU A 143 40.63 -14.38 -0.98
N VAL A 144 40.14 -14.76 0.22
CA VAL A 144 39.52 -16.08 0.46
C VAL A 144 38.25 -16.04 1.35
N GLY A 145 38.02 -14.97 2.12
CA GLY A 145 36.89 -14.90 3.05
C GLY A 145 35.57 -14.56 2.37
N VAL A 146 34.58 -15.44 2.45
CA VAL A 146 33.18 -15.15 2.04
C VAL A 146 32.32 -15.05 3.30
N HIS A 147 31.85 -13.85 3.62
CA HIS A 147 30.90 -13.63 4.70
C HIS A 147 29.45 -13.77 4.21
N LYS A 148 28.62 -14.48 4.98
CA LYS A 148 27.18 -14.54 4.72
C LYS A 148 26.55 -13.18 5.02
N ALA A 149 25.69 -12.72 4.11
CA ALA A 149 24.97 -11.47 4.27
C ALA A 149 24.09 -11.49 5.52
N THR A 150 24.14 -10.41 6.30
CA THR A 150 23.42 -10.27 7.57
C THR A 150 22.20 -9.37 7.42
N ALA A 151 21.32 -9.34 8.43
CA ALA A 151 20.19 -8.42 8.45
C ALA A 151 20.64 -6.93 8.39
N VAL A 152 21.84 -6.61 8.85
CA VAL A 152 22.39 -5.25 8.77
C VAL A 152 22.64 -4.84 7.30
N ASP A 153 23.13 -5.77 6.48
CA ASP A 153 23.40 -5.51 5.05
C ASP A 153 22.09 -5.26 4.29
N LYS A 154 21.05 -6.01 4.64
CA LYS A 154 19.69 -5.79 4.14
C LYS A 154 19.18 -4.38 4.44
N PHE A 155 19.27 -3.95 5.70
CA PHE A 155 18.82 -2.60 6.09
C PHE A 155 19.68 -1.50 5.46
N ARG A 156 20.98 -1.73 5.23
CA ARG A 156 21.83 -0.81 4.47
C ARG A 156 21.38 -0.67 3.02
N LEU A 157 21.03 -1.79 2.37
CA LEU A 157 20.47 -1.76 1.01
C LEU A 157 19.11 -1.06 1.00
N LEU A 158 18.20 -1.42 1.92
CA LEU A 158 16.91 -0.74 2.06
C LEU A 158 17.07 0.77 2.32
N ALA A 159 18.08 1.20 3.08
CA ALA A 159 18.37 2.62 3.29
C ALA A 159 18.93 3.35 2.06
N ASN A 160 19.28 2.63 0.98
CA ASN A 160 19.77 3.21 -0.27
C ASN A 160 18.70 3.08 -1.38
N PRO A 161 17.96 4.16 -1.69
CA PRO A 161 16.91 4.15 -2.72
C PRO A 161 17.40 3.72 -4.11
N ALA A 162 18.67 3.94 -4.44
CA ALA A 162 19.25 3.54 -5.72
C ALA A 162 19.31 2.01 -5.91
N SER A 163 19.16 1.23 -4.83
CA SER A 163 19.13 -0.23 -4.89
C SER A 163 17.74 -0.81 -5.13
N TRP A 164 16.72 0.04 -5.18
CA TRP A 164 15.32 -0.37 -5.30
C TRP A 164 14.91 -0.45 -6.77
N ASN A 165 14.02 -1.39 -7.08
CA ASN A 165 13.31 -1.40 -8.35
C ASN A 165 11.89 -0.84 -8.18
N SER A 166 11.16 -0.73 -9.29
CA SER A 166 9.80 -0.18 -9.30
C SER A 166 8.86 -0.93 -8.35
N LEU A 167 8.95 -2.26 -8.29
CA LEU A 167 8.05 -3.07 -7.47
C LEU A 167 8.34 -2.94 -5.97
N LEU A 168 9.61 -2.94 -5.56
CA LEU A 168 9.98 -2.70 -4.16
C LEU A 168 9.58 -1.28 -3.72
N PHE A 169 9.78 -0.29 -4.59
CA PHE A 169 9.32 1.07 -4.35
C PHE A 169 7.80 1.13 -4.16
N GLY A 170 7.02 0.49 -5.03
CA GLY A 170 5.58 0.41 -4.86
C GLY A 170 5.15 -0.29 -3.58
N ASN A 171 5.76 -1.44 -3.27
CA ASN A 171 5.41 -2.24 -2.11
C ASN A 171 5.74 -1.59 -0.78
N ILE A 172 6.74 -0.71 -0.71
CA ILE A 172 7.17 -0.04 0.52
C ILE A 172 6.75 1.43 0.56
N MET A 173 7.16 2.25 -0.42
CA MET A 173 6.90 3.70 -0.36
C MET A 173 5.44 4.03 -0.64
N ILE A 174 4.86 3.49 -1.70
CA ILE A 174 3.47 3.84 -2.06
C ILE A 174 2.51 3.37 -0.96
N THR A 175 2.67 2.14 -0.47
CA THR A 175 1.86 1.61 0.64
C THR A 175 2.05 2.40 1.94
N PHE A 176 3.28 2.80 2.28
CA PHE A 176 3.54 3.65 3.44
C PHE A 176 2.89 5.03 3.30
N ILE A 177 2.96 5.64 2.11
CA ILE A 177 2.28 6.91 1.82
C ILE A 177 0.77 6.74 2.02
N LEU A 178 0.16 5.71 1.45
CA LEU A 178 -1.27 5.42 1.64
C LEU A 178 -1.62 5.28 3.13
N PHE A 179 -0.79 4.57 3.92
CA PHE A 179 -0.96 4.48 5.36
C PHE A 179 -0.91 5.86 6.05
N CYS A 180 0.05 6.71 5.70
CA CYS A 180 0.12 8.09 6.23
C CYS A 180 -1.16 8.87 5.92
N PHE A 181 -1.72 8.76 4.72
CA PHE A 181 -3.00 9.41 4.37
C PHE A 181 -4.16 8.86 5.21
N ARG A 182 -4.18 7.56 5.53
CA ARG A 182 -5.18 7.00 6.47
C ARG A 182 -5.02 7.53 7.89
N VAL A 183 -3.79 7.70 8.37
CA VAL A 183 -3.50 8.35 9.67
C VAL A 183 -3.93 9.81 9.69
N LEU A 184 -3.66 10.55 8.62
CA LEU A 184 -4.15 11.93 8.46
C LEU A 184 -5.68 11.98 8.51
N TRP A 185 -6.36 11.04 7.85
CA TRP A 185 -7.82 10.95 7.94
C TRP A 185 -8.28 10.60 9.36
N TRP A 186 -7.66 9.65 10.06
CA TRP A 186 -8.04 9.30 11.45
C TRP A 186 -7.87 10.44 12.44
N THR A 187 -6.77 11.17 12.33
CA THR A 187 -6.47 12.35 13.17
C THR A 187 -7.41 13.53 12.87
N GLY A 188 -8.21 13.46 11.80
CA GLY A 188 -9.22 14.44 11.46
C GLY A 188 -8.69 15.59 10.61
N VAL A 189 -7.55 15.42 9.95
CA VAL A 189 -6.97 16.44 9.07
C VAL A 189 -7.91 16.70 7.89
N ALA A 190 -8.22 17.99 7.68
CA ALA A 190 -9.05 18.46 6.58
C ALA A 190 -10.40 17.73 6.42
N ARG A 191 -11.07 17.37 7.53
CA ARG A 191 -12.44 16.84 7.50
C ARG A 191 -13.26 17.23 8.74
N GLY A 192 -14.58 17.14 8.61
CA GLY A 192 -15.50 17.18 9.74
C GLY A 192 -15.52 15.88 10.53
N SER A 193 -16.01 15.96 11.76
CA SER A 193 -16.38 14.79 12.55
C SER A 193 -17.79 14.94 13.10
N ALA A 194 -18.73 14.26 12.45
CA ALA A 194 -20.11 14.15 12.91
C ALA A 194 -20.18 13.44 14.27
N ILE A 195 -19.29 12.46 14.51
CA ILE A 195 -19.21 11.78 15.81
C ILE A 195 -18.84 12.77 16.92
N ARG A 196 -17.79 13.58 16.74
CA ARG A 196 -17.38 14.59 17.75
C ARG A 196 -18.47 15.62 18.00
N ALA A 197 -19.21 16.03 16.95
CA ALA A 197 -20.30 16.98 17.08
C ALA A 197 -21.46 16.44 17.93
N VAL A 198 -21.76 15.13 17.86
CA VAL A 198 -22.79 14.48 18.68
C VAL A 198 -22.32 14.24 20.12
N THR A 199 -21.04 13.92 20.34
CA THR A 199 -20.52 13.59 21.67
C THR A 199 -20.16 14.80 22.52
N THR A 200 -19.92 15.98 21.92
CA THR A 200 -19.62 17.19 22.68
C THR A 200 -20.90 17.67 23.38
N PRO A 201 -20.97 17.69 24.73
CA PRO A 201 -22.13 18.23 25.41
C PRO A 201 -22.25 19.71 25.04
N ARG A 202 -23.47 20.16 24.72
CA ARG A 202 -23.76 21.60 24.58
C ARG A 202 -23.29 22.29 25.85
N ALA A 203 -22.11 22.91 25.83
CA ALA A 203 -21.68 23.80 26.88
C ALA A 203 -22.74 24.90 26.96
N LYS A 204 -23.39 24.96 28.13
CA LYS A 204 -24.48 25.81 28.55
C LYS A 204 -24.63 27.08 27.69
N LYS A 205 -25.75 27.19 26.98
CA LYS A 205 -26.36 28.50 26.75
C LYS A 205 -26.88 28.96 28.12
N ALA A 206 -26.04 29.72 28.81
CA ALA A 206 -26.46 30.60 29.91
C ALA A 206 -27.20 31.81 29.32
#